data_AF-Q6AIB0-F1
#
_entry.id   AF-Q6AIB0-F1
#
_cell.length_a   1.000
_cell.length_b   1.000
_cell.length_c   1.000
_cell.angle_alpha   90.00
_cell.angle_beta   90.00
_cell.angle_gamma   90.00
#
_symmetry.space_group_name_H-M   'P 1'
#
loop_
_entity.id
_entity.type
_entity.pdbx_description
1 polymer ?
#
loop_
_entity_poly.entity_id
_entity_poly.type
_entity_poly.pdbx_seq_one_letter_code
_entity_poly.pdbx_strand_id
1 'polypeptide(L)'
;MHGCRILLTSFQKVILMQVKLHANATTTPRIRKYIQESDKPVRTLARELGVAETTIRIWRDRDSVEDRSHTAQNLQTTLSKDQEWLAVELRKMLLLSLDDLLVVVRKFINAKASRSGLDRCLRRHGVSRLKDLIPETAPKPSPKQFKEYDPGYVHVDLKYLPQMPDEDQRRYIFVGIDRATRWVYLQIMPDKTAASASLFLRNLLEKAPFKVKTILTDNGKEFTDRFCATGQREPTGKHVFDQNCTVHNIEHRLIKPMHPQTNGMVERFNGRIAAILKRTTFESAQDLEDTMHRYELVYNQHIPQKALKHLTPMDKLKEFHQLKPNLFKKRPTNRRGPNTRNLLQGLLTEICNWS
;
A
#
# COMPACT_ATOMS: atom_id res chain seq x y z
N MET A 1 8.40 20.94 79.18
CA MET A 1 8.22 21.27 77.75
C MET A 1 7.03 20.48 77.24
N HIS A 2 6.02 21.21 76.76
CA HIS A 2 4.66 20.75 76.51
C HIS A 2 4.58 19.89 75.23
N GLY A 3 4.10 18.64 75.37
CA GLY A 3 3.65 17.82 74.25
C GLY A 3 2.20 18.17 73.91
N CYS A 4 1.96 18.72 72.72
CA CYS A 4 0.62 19.05 72.22
C CYS A 4 0.17 18.01 71.20
N ARG A 5 -0.91 17.29 71.54
CA ARG A 5 -1.69 16.39 70.67
C ARG A 5 -2.26 17.18 69.48
N ILE A 6 -1.98 16.75 68.25
CA ILE A 6 -2.74 17.17 67.07
C ILE A 6 -3.76 16.08 66.74
N LEU A 7 -5.02 16.40 66.99
CA LEU A 7 -6.20 15.63 66.59
C LEU A 7 -6.52 15.86 65.10
N LEU A 8 -7.03 14.80 64.49
CA LEU A 8 -7.53 14.69 63.12
C LEU A 8 -8.48 15.83 62.72
N THR A 9 -8.32 16.36 61.51
CA THR A 9 -9.43 16.90 60.72
C THR A 9 -9.38 16.38 59.29
N SER A 10 -10.53 15.87 58.87
CA SER A 10 -10.84 15.21 57.61
C SER A 10 -10.65 16.15 56.42
N PHE A 11 -9.70 15.84 55.52
CA PHE A 11 -9.62 16.47 54.21
C PHE A 11 -10.65 15.84 53.28
N GLN A 12 -11.79 16.50 53.12
CA GLN A 12 -12.74 16.22 52.04
C GLN A 12 -12.03 16.38 50.69
N LYS A 13 -12.01 15.29 49.93
CA LYS A 13 -11.51 15.20 48.56
C LYS A 13 -12.46 15.99 47.64
N VAL A 14 -12.13 17.24 47.35
CA VAL A 14 -12.83 18.04 46.33
C VAL A 14 -12.53 17.42 44.96
N ILE A 15 -13.51 16.70 44.40
CA ILE A 15 -13.50 16.29 42.99
C ILE A 15 -13.73 17.56 42.16
N LEU A 16 -12.66 18.11 41.59
CA LEU A 16 -12.76 19.14 40.56
C LEU A 16 -13.39 18.54 39.31
N MET A 17 -14.69 18.78 39.13
CA MET A 17 -15.40 18.46 37.88
C MET A 17 -14.97 19.48 36.81
N GLN A 18 -14.13 19.06 35.85
CA GLN A 18 -13.73 19.91 34.73
C GLN A 18 -14.92 20.18 33.81
N VAL A 19 -15.58 21.33 33.98
CA VAL A 19 -16.60 21.80 33.05
C VAL A 19 -15.91 22.42 31.82
N LYS A 20 -16.07 21.81 30.64
CA LYS A 20 -15.61 22.39 29.36
C LYS A 20 -16.60 23.46 28.89
N LEU A 21 -16.40 24.70 29.29
CA LEU A 21 -17.16 25.86 28.79
C LEU A 21 -16.33 26.64 27.78
N HIS A 22 -17.00 27.12 26.72
CA HIS A 22 -16.43 28.12 25.83
C HIS A 22 -16.22 29.43 26.62
N ALA A 23 -15.10 30.13 26.40
CA ALA A 23 -14.73 31.33 27.18
C ALA A 23 -15.80 32.45 27.15
N ASN A 24 -16.61 32.48 26.09
CA ASN A 24 -17.69 33.47 25.90
C ASN A 24 -19.09 32.91 26.19
N ALA A 25 -19.22 31.78 26.88
CA ALA A 25 -20.52 31.18 27.17
C ALA A 25 -21.27 31.99 28.24
N THR A 26 -22.31 32.73 27.82
CA THR A 26 -23.16 33.53 28.72
C THR A 26 -23.96 32.67 29.71
N THR A 27 -24.31 31.43 29.36
CA THR A 27 -25.03 30.50 30.24
C THR A 27 -24.07 29.44 30.79
N THR A 28 -23.47 29.72 31.94
CA THR A 28 -22.70 28.71 32.70
C THR A 28 -23.63 27.71 33.41
N PRO A 29 -23.17 26.52 33.85
CA PRO A 29 -23.99 25.57 34.61
C PRO A 29 -24.65 26.20 35.83
N ARG A 30 -23.99 27.14 36.49
CA ARG A 30 -24.57 27.93 37.59
C ARG A 30 -25.75 28.78 37.12
N ILE A 31 -25.62 29.47 35.99
CA ILE A 31 -26.70 30.28 35.41
C ILE A 31 -27.84 29.39 34.91
N ARG A 32 -27.54 28.22 34.34
CA ARG A 32 -28.55 27.25 33.89
C ARG A 32 -29.34 26.68 35.07
N LYS A 33 -28.66 26.34 36.17
CA LYS A 33 -29.29 25.92 37.42
C LYS A 33 -30.21 27.03 37.98
N TYR A 34 -29.73 28.27 37.97
CA TYR A 34 -30.54 29.42 38.35
C TYR A 34 -31.80 29.59 37.49
N ILE A 35 -31.70 29.38 36.17
CA ILE A 35 -32.85 29.42 35.25
C ILE A 35 -33.88 28.33 35.58
N GLN A 36 -33.42 27.13 35.95
CA GLN A 36 -34.27 25.97 36.29
C GLN A 36 -34.99 26.15 37.63
N GLU A 37 -34.31 26.72 38.64
CA GLU A 37 -34.84 26.91 39.99
C GLU A 37 -35.67 28.21 40.14
N SER A 38 -35.62 29.12 39.17
CA SER A 38 -36.28 30.42 39.26
C SER A 38 -37.71 30.41 38.71
N ASP A 39 -38.67 30.82 39.57
CA ASP A 39 -40.08 31.04 39.21
C ASP A 39 -40.34 32.37 38.47
N LYS A 40 -39.28 33.16 38.20
CA LYS A 40 -39.43 34.44 37.51
C LYS A 40 -40.01 34.24 36.09
N PRO A 41 -40.79 35.20 35.55
CA PRO A 41 -41.23 35.15 34.16
C PRO A 41 -40.06 35.10 33.17
N VAL A 42 -40.23 34.38 32.06
CA VAL A 42 -39.19 34.16 31.03
C VAL A 42 -38.57 35.48 30.54
N ARG A 43 -39.41 36.50 30.32
CA ARG A 43 -38.98 37.84 29.86
C ARG A 43 -38.09 38.56 30.88
N THR A 44 -38.36 38.37 32.17
CA THR A 44 -37.58 38.97 33.26
C THR A 44 -36.20 38.33 33.33
N LEU A 45 -36.13 37.00 33.29
CA LEU A 45 -34.86 36.27 33.29
C LEU A 45 -34.01 36.54 32.04
N ALA A 46 -34.65 36.64 30.87
CA ALA A 46 -33.96 36.96 29.62
C ALA A 46 -33.26 38.33 29.69
N ARG A 47 -33.95 39.33 30.24
CA ARG A 47 -33.41 40.68 30.45
C ARG A 47 -32.30 40.70 31.51
N GLU A 48 -32.51 40.01 32.63
CA GLU A 48 -31.55 39.93 33.74
C GLU A 48 -30.25 39.25 33.34
N LEU A 49 -30.33 38.17 32.56
CA LEU A 49 -29.18 37.36 32.16
C LEU A 49 -28.59 37.76 30.80
N GLY A 50 -29.19 38.73 30.10
CA GLY A 50 -28.72 39.19 28.79
C GLY A 50 -28.76 38.12 27.70
N VAL A 51 -29.74 37.21 27.74
CA VAL A 51 -29.89 36.10 26.79
C VAL A 51 -31.28 36.12 26.14
N ALA A 52 -31.41 35.46 24.98
CA ALA A 52 -32.70 35.33 24.32
C ALA A 52 -33.73 34.56 25.17
N GLU A 53 -35.01 34.92 25.08
CA GLU A 53 -36.10 34.21 25.78
C GLU A 53 -36.17 32.72 25.39
N THR A 54 -35.79 32.37 24.16
CA THR A 54 -35.69 30.98 23.69
C THR A 54 -34.67 30.19 24.50
N THR A 55 -33.52 30.79 24.84
CA THR A 55 -32.50 30.19 25.69
C THR A 55 -33.03 29.91 27.09
N ILE A 56 -33.82 30.83 27.66
CA ILE A 56 -34.46 30.64 28.98
C ILE A 56 -35.45 29.46 28.93
N ARG A 57 -36.34 29.42 27.92
CA ARG A 57 -37.31 28.31 27.75
C ARG A 57 -36.59 26.97 27.62
N ILE A 58 -35.57 26.89 26.76
CA ILE A 58 -34.79 25.67 26.52
C ILE A 58 -34.13 25.16 27.81
N TRP A 59 -33.51 26.04 28.61
CA TRP A 59 -32.82 25.59 29.83
C TRP A 59 -33.77 25.30 30.99
N ARG A 60 -34.91 25.97 31.06
CA ARG A 60 -35.96 25.70 32.06
C ARG A 60 -36.57 24.31 31.89
N ASP A 61 -36.81 23.89 30.65
CA ASP A 61 -37.42 22.58 30.37
C ASP A 61 -36.41 21.42 30.39
N ARG A 62 -35.11 21.71 30.54
CA ARG A 62 -34.06 20.68 30.62
C ARG A 62 -33.96 20.13 32.03
N ASP A 63 -33.71 18.83 32.08
CA ASP A 63 -33.41 18.01 33.26
C ASP A 63 -31.97 18.15 33.77
N SER A 64 -31.07 18.70 32.95
CA SER A 64 -29.65 18.85 33.25
C SER A 64 -29.11 20.22 32.86
N VAL A 65 -28.10 20.68 33.59
CA VAL A 65 -27.36 21.93 33.35
C VAL A 65 -26.17 21.75 32.41
N GLU A 66 -25.86 20.50 32.05
CA GLU A 66 -24.76 20.17 31.16
C GLU A 66 -25.16 20.30 29.68
N ASP A 67 -24.17 20.57 28.82
CA ASP A 67 -24.41 20.60 27.37
C ASP A 67 -24.71 19.20 26.85
N ARG A 68 -25.78 19.10 26.04
CA ARG A 68 -26.05 17.89 25.27
C ARG A 68 -25.14 17.85 24.04
N SER A 69 -24.83 16.65 23.58
CA SER A 69 -24.08 16.46 22.32
C SER A 69 -24.86 17.09 21.16
N HIS A 70 -24.24 18.02 20.45
CA HIS A 70 -24.76 18.57 19.18
C HIS A 70 -24.51 17.63 17.99
N THR A 71 -24.05 16.40 18.24
CA THR A 71 -23.71 15.45 17.19
C THR A 71 -24.98 14.92 16.53
N ALA A 72 -25.11 15.12 15.22
CA ALA A 72 -26.24 14.61 14.45
C ALA A 72 -26.37 13.08 14.60
N GLN A 73 -27.56 12.61 14.97
CA GLN A 73 -27.83 11.18 15.15
C GLN A 73 -27.94 10.44 13.79
N ASN A 74 -28.33 11.16 12.73
CA ASN A 74 -28.45 10.62 11.38
C ASN A 74 -27.48 11.37 10.45
N LEU A 75 -26.45 10.67 9.97
CA LEU A 75 -25.48 11.21 9.02
C LEU A 75 -25.92 10.87 7.59
N GLN A 76 -26.03 11.89 6.73
CA GLN A 76 -26.20 11.70 5.29
C GLN A 76 -24.86 11.28 4.68
N THR A 77 -24.65 9.98 4.48
CA THR A 77 -23.43 9.40 3.93
C THR A 77 -23.61 8.99 2.47
N THR A 78 -22.57 9.16 1.66
CA THR A 78 -22.56 8.73 0.24
C THR A 78 -22.49 7.21 0.09
N LEU A 79 -21.91 6.52 1.09
CA LEU A 79 -21.86 5.06 1.16
C LEU A 79 -23.06 4.56 1.96
N SER A 80 -23.72 3.50 1.47
CA SER A 80 -24.70 2.74 2.26
C SER A 80 -23.99 1.98 3.38
N LYS A 81 -24.75 1.48 4.37
CA LYS A 81 -24.17 0.70 5.49
C LYS A 81 -23.37 -0.51 5.00
N ASP A 82 -23.86 -1.22 4.00
CA ASP A 82 -23.17 -2.39 3.43
C ASP A 82 -21.90 -1.99 2.68
N GLN A 83 -21.93 -0.86 1.97
CA GLN A 83 -20.76 -0.32 1.29
C GLN A 83 -19.70 0.20 2.28
N GLU A 84 -20.12 0.83 3.38
CA GLU A 84 -19.24 1.22 4.47
C GLU A 84 -18.59 -0.02 5.10
N TRP A 85 -19.39 -1.06 5.40
CA TRP A 85 -18.88 -2.32 5.92
C TRP A 85 -17.85 -2.94 5.00
N LEU A 86 -18.14 -3.04 3.69
CA LEU A 86 -17.22 -3.60 2.70
C LEU A 86 -15.93 -2.77 2.60
N ALA A 87 -16.02 -1.44 2.60
CA ALA A 87 -14.85 -0.56 2.56
C ALA A 87 -13.97 -0.70 3.82
N VAL A 88 -14.59 -0.87 4.98
CA VAL A 88 -13.90 -1.10 6.26
C VAL A 88 -13.25 -2.48 6.29
N GLU A 89 -13.92 -3.50 5.79
CA GLU A 89 -13.37 -4.86 5.77
C GLU A 89 -12.18 -4.96 4.80
N LEU A 90 -12.30 -4.36 3.62
CA LEU A 90 -11.18 -4.21 2.69
C LEU A 90 -10.01 -3.45 3.32
N ARG A 91 -10.27 -2.41 4.12
CA ARG A 91 -9.21 -1.68 4.85
C ARG A 91 -8.46 -2.59 5.83
N LYS A 92 -9.18 -3.44 6.58
CA LYS A 92 -8.60 -4.33 7.59
C LYS A 92 -7.85 -5.49 6.97
N MET A 93 -8.44 -6.11 5.95
CA MET A 93 -7.83 -7.24 5.24
C MET A 93 -6.61 -6.77 4.44
N LEU A 94 -6.78 -5.79 3.54
CA LEU A 94 -5.74 -5.44 2.55
C LEU A 94 -4.72 -4.42 3.05
N LEU A 95 -4.97 -3.81 4.22
CA LEU A 95 -4.12 -2.78 4.80
C LEU A 95 -3.75 -1.66 3.80
N LEU A 96 -4.69 -1.33 2.90
CA LEU A 96 -4.50 -0.29 1.89
C LEU A 96 -4.35 1.08 2.55
N SER A 97 -3.63 2.01 1.92
CA SER A 97 -3.68 3.42 2.33
C SER A 97 -5.06 4.04 2.03
N LEU A 98 -5.38 5.22 2.59
CA LEU A 98 -6.66 5.89 2.32
C LEU A 98 -6.86 6.12 0.81
N ASP A 99 -5.80 6.52 0.12
CA ASP A 99 -5.83 6.82 -1.30
C ASP A 99 -5.93 5.55 -2.16
N ASP A 100 -5.21 4.48 -1.80
CA ASP A 100 -5.35 3.16 -2.44
C ASP A 100 -6.78 2.60 -2.27
N LEU A 101 -7.30 2.68 -1.04
CA LEU A 101 -8.65 2.21 -0.74
C LEU A 101 -9.69 3.03 -1.50
N LEU A 102 -9.49 4.35 -1.65
CA LEU A 102 -10.39 5.19 -2.42
C LEU A 102 -10.48 4.76 -3.89
N VAL A 103 -9.35 4.36 -4.50
CA VAL A 103 -9.34 3.83 -5.87
C VAL A 103 -10.17 2.55 -5.97
N VAL A 104 -9.99 1.61 -5.03
CA VAL A 104 -10.74 0.34 -4.99
C VAL A 104 -12.24 0.61 -4.76
N VAL A 105 -12.59 1.43 -3.77
CA VAL A 105 -13.97 1.79 -3.45
C VAL A 105 -14.64 2.45 -4.66
N ARG A 106 -13.98 3.40 -5.33
CA ARG A 106 -14.54 4.04 -6.53
C ARG A 106 -14.75 3.07 -7.69
N LYS A 107 -13.81 2.16 -7.89
CA LYS A 107 -13.83 1.25 -9.03
C LYS A 107 -14.86 0.12 -8.86
N PHE A 108 -15.05 -0.37 -7.63
CA PHE A 108 -15.79 -1.61 -7.39
C PHE A 108 -17.02 -1.48 -6.47
N ILE A 109 -17.14 -0.40 -5.71
CA ILE A 109 -18.20 -0.25 -4.69
C ILE A 109 -19.11 0.93 -5.00
N ASN A 110 -18.54 2.13 -5.08
CA ASN A 110 -19.29 3.36 -5.29
C ASN A 110 -18.43 4.42 -5.97
N ALA A 111 -18.66 4.66 -7.27
CA ALA A 111 -17.93 5.61 -8.08
C ALA A 111 -17.97 7.06 -7.55
N LYS A 112 -19.01 7.43 -6.78
CA LYS A 112 -19.19 8.77 -6.21
C LYS A 112 -18.49 8.95 -4.87
N ALA A 113 -17.82 7.93 -4.34
CA ALA A 113 -17.11 8.03 -3.08
C ALA A 113 -16.07 9.16 -3.10
N SER A 114 -16.13 10.03 -2.09
CA SER A 114 -15.15 11.10 -1.90
C SER A 114 -14.08 10.67 -0.91
N ARG A 115 -12.87 11.21 -1.05
CA ARG A 115 -11.75 10.95 -0.15
C ARG A 115 -12.10 11.29 1.30
N SER A 116 -12.71 12.45 1.54
CA SER A 116 -13.12 12.92 2.86
C SER A 116 -14.31 12.14 3.43
N GLY A 117 -15.24 11.67 2.58
CA GLY A 117 -16.31 10.76 2.98
C GLY A 117 -15.77 9.42 3.46
N LEU A 118 -14.84 8.83 2.70
CA LEU A 118 -14.18 7.59 3.06
C LEU A 118 -13.34 7.75 4.34
N ASP A 119 -12.55 8.81 4.49
CA ASP A 119 -11.78 9.07 5.71
C ASP A 119 -12.68 9.16 6.95
N ARG A 120 -13.81 9.88 6.86
CA ARG A 120 -14.78 9.98 7.96
C ARG A 120 -15.42 8.63 8.29
N CYS A 121 -15.74 7.82 7.28
CA CYS A 121 -16.20 6.45 7.48
C CYS A 121 -15.14 5.63 8.26
N LEU A 122 -13.89 5.61 7.79
CA LEU A 122 -12.81 4.86 8.47
C LEU A 122 -12.59 5.33 9.92
N ARG A 123 -12.67 6.64 10.19
CA ARG A 123 -12.57 7.17 11.57
C ARG A 123 -13.71 6.69 12.45
N ARG A 124 -14.95 6.71 11.93
CA ARG A 124 -16.14 6.22 12.66
C ARG A 124 -16.00 4.74 13.04
N HIS A 125 -15.35 3.96 12.19
CA HIS A 125 -15.07 2.55 12.43
C HIS A 125 -13.72 2.26 13.11
N GLY A 126 -12.99 3.28 13.57
CA GLY A 126 -11.72 3.11 14.29
C GLY A 126 -10.53 2.64 13.45
N VAL A 127 -10.66 2.54 12.11
CA VAL A 127 -9.65 1.98 11.20
C VAL A 127 -8.92 3.05 10.35
N SER A 128 -9.04 4.33 10.75
CA SER A 128 -8.46 5.46 10.01
C SER A 128 -6.94 5.41 9.93
N ARG A 129 -6.28 5.02 11.02
CA ARG A 129 -4.82 4.96 11.12
C ARG A 129 -4.35 3.56 10.76
N LEU A 130 -3.64 3.47 9.63
CA LEU A 130 -3.16 2.17 9.14
C LEU A 130 -2.17 1.51 10.08
N LYS A 131 -1.33 2.31 10.76
CA LYS A 131 -0.33 1.83 11.72
C LYS A 131 -0.97 1.04 12.86
N ASP A 132 -2.16 1.45 13.28
CA ASP A 132 -2.87 0.84 14.40
C ASP A 132 -3.47 -0.54 14.01
N LEU A 133 -3.48 -0.87 12.71
CA LEU A 133 -3.95 -2.14 12.14
C LEU A 133 -2.81 -3.11 11.80
N ILE A 134 -1.56 -2.63 11.79
CA ILE A 134 -0.39 -3.44 11.45
C ILE A 134 0.25 -3.86 12.78
N PRO A 135 0.49 -5.17 13.02
CA PRO A 135 1.24 -5.62 14.19
C PRO A 135 2.61 -4.94 14.25
N GLU A 136 2.99 -4.42 15.43
CA GLU A 136 4.30 -3.80 15.63
C GLU A 136 5.41 -4.77 15.22
N THR A 137 6.01 -4.51 14.07
CA THR A 137 7.26 -5.13 13.64
C THR A 137 8.35 -4.08 13.69
N ALA A 138 9.56 -4.53 14.04
CA ALA A 138 10.74 -3.70 14.28
C ALA A 138 10.92 -2.57 13.23
N PRO A 139 11.43 -1.40 13.65
CA PRO A 139 11.43 -0.20 12.83
C PRO A 139 12.23 -0.43 11.54
N LYS A 140 11.53 -0.44 10.40
CA LYS A 140 12.17 -0.37 9.08
C LYS A 140 12.64 1.07 8.83
N PRO A 141 13.87 1.26 8.33
CA PRO A 141 14.40 2.59 8.04
C PRO A 141 13.48 3.34 7.06
N SER A 142 13.41 4.66 7.22
CA SER A 142 12.64 5.54 6.35
C SER A 142 13.04 5.33 4.88
N PRO A 143 12.08 5.18 3.95
CA PRO A 143 12.42 5.04 2.54
C PRO A 143 13.01 6.37 2.06
N LYS A 144 14.31 6.38 1.75
CA LYS A 144 14.93 7.49 1.01
C LYS A 144 14.18 7.66 -0.31
N GLN A 145 13.96 8.91 -0.72
CA GLN A 145 13.42 9.24 -2.04
C GLN A 145 14.26 8.53 -3.11
N PHE A 146 13.62 7.68 -3.91
CA PHE A 146 14.30 7.03 -5.04
C PHE A 146 14.69 8.11 -6.05
N LYS A 147 15.94 8.10 -6.49
CA LYS A 147 16.40 8.90 -7.64
C LYS A 147 15.48 8.61 -8.83
N GLU A 148 15.04 9.63 -9.55
CA GLU A 148 14.26 9.43 -10.77
C GLU A 148 15.14 8.73 -11.82
N TYR A 149 14.67 7.58 -12.32
CA TYR A 149 15.32 6.81 -13.37
C TYR A 149 14.51 6.94 -14.65
N ASP A 150 15.20 6.98 -15.78
CA ASP A 150 14.59 6.74 -17.08
C ASP A 150 14.45 5.22 -17.32
N PRO A 151 13.44 4.78 -18.11
CA PRO A 151 13.31 3.38 -18.52
C PRO A 151 14.59 2.85 -19.16
N GLY A 152 14.90 1.57 -18.91
CA GLY A 152 16.07 0.90 -19.45
C GLY A 152 17.13 0.51 -18.43
N TYR A 153 16.85 0.69 -17.13
CA TYR A 153 17.64 0.11 -16.06
C TYR A 153 16.87 -1.07 -15.48
N VAL A 154 17.26 -2.27 -15.87
CA VAL A 154 16.57 -3.52 -15.52
C VAL A 154 17.37 -4.29 -14.48
N HIS A 155 16.71 -4.72 -13.41
CA HIS A 155 17.28 -5.64 -12.44
C HIS A 155 16.81 -7.05 -12.80
N VAL A 156 17.76 -7.96 -12.99
CA VAL A 156 17.51 -9.38 -13.23
C VAL A 156 17.84 -10.19 -11.98
N ASP A 157 16.94 -11.08 -11.59
CA ASP A 157 17.10 -12.03 -10.49
C ASP A 157 16.62 -13.43 -10.91
N LEU A 158 17.11 -14.45 -10.20
CA LEU A 158 16.79 -15.85 -10.42
C LEU A 158 16.22 -16.47 -9.15
N LYS A 159 15.18 -17.29 -9.30
CA LYS A 159 14.61 -18.11 -8.23
C LYS A 159 14.36 -19.53 -8.68
N TYR A 160 14.43 -20.48 -7.75
CA TYR A 160 13.95 -21.84 -7.97
C TYR A 160 12.43 -21.88 -7.79
N LEU A 161 11.78 -22.69 -8.60
CA LEU A 161 10.37 -23.03 -8.44
C LEU A 161 10.23 -24.32 -7.61
N PRO A 162 9.06 -24.55 -6.98
CA PRO A 162 8.76 -25.87 -6.44
C PRO A 162 8.83 -26.91 -7.57
N GLN A 163 9.28 -28.12 -7.25
CA GLN A 163 9.26 -29.24 -8.19
C GLN A 163 7.82 -29.76 -8.26
N MET A 164 7.27 -29.84 -9.45
CA MET A 164 5.93 -30.40 -9.67
C MET A 164 5.97 -31.93 -9.75
N PRO A 165 4.87 -32.63 -9.47
CA PRO A 165 4.84 -34.10 -9.48
C PRO A 165 5.17 -34.71 -10.85
N ASP A 166 4.95 -33.96 -11.92
CA ASP A 166 5.22 -34.31 -13.32
C ASP A 166 6.63 -33.90 -13.78
N GLU A 167 7.51 -33.48 -12.87
CA GLU A 167 8.88 -33.05 -13.17
C GLU A 167 9.94 -33.90 -12.47
N ASP A 168 10.96 -34.32 -13.20
CA ASP A 168 12.13 -35.02 -12.63
C ASP A 168 13.12 -34.07 -11.92
N GLN A 169 13.02 -32.77 -12.20
CA GLN A 169 13.90 -31.75 -11.64
C GLN A 169 13.20 -30.40 -11.47
N ARG A 170 13.70 -29.60 -10.53
CA ARG A 170 13.21 -28.22 -10.32
C ARG A 170 13.55 -27.33 -11.51
N ARG A 171 12.56 -26.55 -11.94
CA ARG A 171 12.75 -25.42 -12.85
C ARG A 171 13.10 -24.12 -12.12
N TYR A 172 13.50 -23.14 -12.90
CA TYR A 172 13.94 -21.83 -12.43
C TYR A 172 13.12 -20.73 -13.11
N ILE A 173 12.81 -19.67 -12.37
CA ILE A 173 12.19 -18.48 -12.93
C ILE A 173 13.20 -17.33 -12.93
N PHE A 174 13.44 -16.79 -14.13
CA PHE A 174 14.17 -15.55 -14.32
C PHE A 174 13.18 -14.38 -14.29
N VAL A 175 13.53 -13.34 -13.55
CA VAL A 175 12.71 -12.15 -13.35
C VAL A 175 13.51 -10.94 -13.79
N GLY A 176 12.98 -10.17 -14.74
CA GLY A 176 13.55 -8.88 -15.13
C GLY A 176 12.58 -7.75 -14.79
N ILE A 177 13.02 -6.75 -14.04
CA ILE A 177 12.18 -5.61 -13.65
C ILE A 177 12.86 -4.25 -13.88
N ASP A 178 12.19 -3.38 -14.64
CA ASP A 178 12.66 -2.02 -14.90
C ASP A 178 12.46 -1.09 -13.68
N ARG A 179 13.47 -0.29 -13.34
CA ARG A 179 13.45 0.56 -12.15
C ARG A 179 12.44 1.72 -12.24
N ALA A 180 12.31 2.31 -13.42
CA ALA A 180 11.51 3.51 -13.63
C ALA A 180 10.02 3.18 -13.71
N THR A 181 9.68 2.15 -14.47
CA THR A 181 8.30 1.78 -14.82
C THR A 181 7.78 0.60 -14.05
N ARG A 182 8.65 -0.15 -13.36
CA ARG A 182 8.32 -1.43 -12.72
C ARG A 182 7.77 -2.46 -13.71
N TRP A 183 8.00 -2.28 -15.01
CA TRP A 183 7.64 -3.30 -15.99
C TRP A 183 8.42 -4.58 -15.73
N VAL A 184 7.72 -5.70 -15.72
CA VAL A 184 8.27 -7.03 -15.42
C VAL A 184 8.25 -7.90 -16.65
N TYR A 185 9.29 -8.73 -16.81
CA TYR A 185 9.32 -9.87 -17.71
C TYR A 185 9.69 -11.13 -16.94
N LEU A 186 8.95 -12.22 -17.15
CA LEU A 186 9.21 -13.52 -16.54
C LEU A 186 9.53 -14.55 -17.61
N GLN A 187 10.43 -15.46 -17.28
CA GLN A 187 10.66 -16.65 -18.09
C GLN A 187 11.05 -17.82 -17.20
N ILE A 188 10.37 -18.94 -17.39
CA ILE A 188 10.71 -20.20 -16.72
C ILE A 188 11.70 -20.96 -17.60
N MET A 189 12.73 -21.51 -16.98
CA MET A 189 13.84 -22.22 -17.62
C MET A 189 14.11 -23.55 -16.90
N PRO A 190 14.56 -24.59 -17.63
CA PRO A 190 14.86 -25.89 -17.05
C PRO A 190 16.09 -25.86 -16.13
N ASP A 191 17.01 -24.92 -16.35
CA ASP A 191 18.26 -24.79 -15.61
C ASP A 191 18.65 -23.33 -15.38
N LYS A 192 19.67 -23.15 -14.53
CA LYS A 192 20.28 -21.84 -14.21
C LYS A 192 21.65 -21.65 -14.86
N THR A 193 21.89 -22.22 -16.04
CA THR A 193 23.18 -22.07 -16.72
C THR A 193 23.36 -20.65 -17.27
N ALA A 194 24.61 -20.28 -17.56
CA ALA A 194 24.91 -19.02 -18.27
C ALA A 194 24.25 -18.96 -19.67
N ALA A 195 24.05 -20.10 -20.33
CA ALA A 195 23.33 -20.18 -21.60
C ALA A 195 21.85 -19.83 -21.42
N SER A 196 21.20 -20.37 -20.40
CA SER A 196 19.80 -20.03 -20.05
C SER A 196 19.65 -18.56 -19.65
N ALA A 197 20.57 -18.01 -18.85
CA ALA A 197 20.59 -16.59 -18.52
C ALA A 197 20.76 -15.70 -19.78
N SER A 198 21.63 -16.10 -20.71
CA SER A 198 21.83 -15.39 -21.98
C SER A 198 20.61 -15.46 -22.90
N LEU A 199 19.92 -16.60 -22.96
CA LEU A 199 18.65 -16.73 -23.68
C LEU A 199 17.57 -15.83 -23.07
N PHE A 200 17.45 -15.84 -21.74
CA PHE A 200 16.54 -14.94 -21.02
C PHE A 200 16.80 -13.47 -21.37
N LEU A 201 18.06 -13.03 -21.37
CA LEU A 201 18.41 -11.66 -21.74
C LEU A 201 17.93 -11.33 -23.15
N ARG A 202 18.20 -12.18 -24.15
CA ARG A 202 17.75 -11.94 -25.54
C ARG A 202 16.24 -11.78 -25.62
N ASN A 203 15.49 -12.68 -24.98
CA ASN A 203 14.03 -12.63 -24.97
C ASN A 203 13.50 -11.38 -24.26
N LEU A 204 14.12 -11.01 -23.12
CA LEU A 204 13.79 -9.78 -22.41
C LEU A 204 13.97 -8.55 -23.31
N LEU A 205 15.09 -8.45 -24.04
CA LEU A 205 15.39 -7.34 -24.93
C LEU A 205 14.42 -7.23 -26.12
N GLU A 206 13.93 -8.37 -26.62
CA GLU A 206 12.92 -8.44 -27.67
C GLU A 206 11.55 -7.99 -27.14
N LYS A 207 11.17 -8.43 -25.93
CA LYS A 207 9.85 -8.12 -25.36
C LYS A 207 9.77 -6.71 -24.78
N ALA A 208 10.84 -6.17 -24.20
CA ALA A 208 10.87 -4.84 -23.63
C ALA A 208 10.51 -3.77 -24.68
N PRO A 209 9.58 -2.83 -24.38
CA PRO A 209 9.23 -1.75 -25.30
C PRO A 209 10.28 -0.64 -25.35
N PHE A 210 11.17 -0.59 -24.36
CA PHE A 210 12.22 0.42 -24.20
C PHE A 210 13.63 -0.11 -24.55
N LYS A 211 14.57 0.81 -24.76
CA LYS A 211 15.98 0.52 -24.91
C LYS A 211 16.58 0.23 -23.53
N VAL A 212 16.88 -1.04 -23.27
CA VAL A 212 17.67 -1.43 -22.09
C VAL A 212 19.09 -0.90 -22.27
N LYS A 213 19.58 -0.18 -21.27
CA LYS A 213 20.92 0.42 -21.22
C LYS A 213 21.78 -0.21 -20.13
N THR A 214 21.15 -0.65 -19.04
CA THR A 214 21.84 -1.22 -17.89
C THR A 214 21.08 -2.45 -17.41
N ILE A 215 21.82 -3.54 -17.24
CA ILE A 215 21.36 -4.74 -16.54
C ILE A 215 22.09 -4.82 -15.21
N LEU A 216 21.35 -5.01 -14.13
CA LEU A 216 21.91 -5.29 -12.80
C LEU A 216 21.55 -6.71 -12.40
N THR A 217 22.54 -7.50 -12.03
CA THR A 217 22.36 -8.85 -11.47
C THR A 217 23.08 -8.97 -10.13
N ASP A 218 22.80 -10.05 -9.41
CA ASP A 218 23.68 -10.48 -8.33
C ASP A 218 25.01 -11.06 -8.89
N ASN A 219 25.84 -11.59 -8.00
CA ASN A 219 27.11 -12.19 -8.42
C ASN A 219 27.01 -13.72 -8.66
N GLY A 220 25.83 -14.22 -9.04
CA GLY A 220 25.62 -15.61 -9.40
C GLY A 220 26.51 -16.05 -10.57
N LYS A 221 26.92 -17.32 -10.56
CA LYS A 221 27.78 -17.92 -11.61
C LYS A 221 27.09 -17.96 -12.98
N GLU A 222 25.76 -17.88 -12.98
CA GLU A 222 24.90 -17.77 -14.15
C GLU A 222 25.01 -16.41 -14.86
N PHE A 223 25.47 -15.35 -14.17
CA PHE A 223 25.57 -13.99 -14.70
C PHE A 223 27.02 -13.52 -14.85
N THR A 224 27.93 -14.01 -14.02
CA THR A 224 29.33 -13.57 -14.02
C THR A 224 30.30 -14.68 -13.65
N ASP A 225 31.52 -14.55 -14.14
CA ASP A 225 32.63 -15.46 -13.83
C ASP A 225 33.51 -14.96 -12.66
N ARG A 226 33.01 -13.99 -11.89
CA ARG A 226 33.66 -13.35 -10.74
C ARG A 226 34.02 -14.32 -9.60
N PHE A 227 33.14 -15.30 -9.34
CA PHE A 227 33.30 -16.27 -8.27
C PHE A 227 33.79 -17.62 -8.82
N CYS A 228 35.05 -17.96 -8.55
CA CYS A 228 35.67 -19.23 -8.93
C CYS A 228 35.90 -20.12 -7.69
N ALA A 229 36.16 -21.42 -7.92
CA ALA A 229 36.49 -22.36 -6.83
C ALA A 229 37.70 -21.93 -5.98
N THR A 230 38.57 -21.09 -6.55
CA THR A 230 39.80 -20.56 -5.94
C THR A 230 39.64 -19.16 -5.32
N GLY A 231 38.43 -18.58 -5.28
CA GLY A 231 38.16 -17.29 -4.63
C GLY A 231 37.42 -16.28 -5.51
N GLN A 232 37.55 -14.99 -5.16
CA GLN A 232 37.00 -13.86 -5.91
C GLN A 232 38.05 -13.31 -6.89
N ARG A 233 37.65 -13.09 -8.13
CA ARG A 233 38.45 -12.36 -9.14
C ARG A 233 37.64 -11.21 -9.72
N GLU A 234 38.31 -10.26 -10.35
CA GLU A 234 37.59 -9.26 -11.16
C GLU A 234 36.86 -9.95 -12.33
N PRO A 235 35.62 -9.55 -12.66
CA PRO A 235 34.88 -10.11 -13.79
C PRO A 235 35.70 -9.97 -15.08
N THR A 236 35.84 -11.05 -15.84
CA THR A 236 36.74 -11.04 -17.01
C THR A 236 36.11 -10.35 -18.22
N GLY A 237 34.80 -10.12 -18.20
CA GLY A 237 34.02 -9.66 -19.36
C GLY A 237 33.88 -10.72 -20.46
N LYS A 238 34.50 -11.90 -20.30
CA LYS A 238 34.42 -13.01 -21.26
C LYS A 238 33.28 -13.98 -20.94
N HIS A 239 32.53 -13.77 -19.87
CA HIS A 239 31.38 -14.59 -19.56
C HIS A 239 30.30 -14.45 -20.65
N VAL A 240 29.59 -15.53 -21.00
CA VAL A 240 28.62 -15.52 -22.11
C VAL A 240 27.53 -14.46 -21.92
N PHE A 241 27.15 -14.20 -20.67
CA PHE A 241 26.19 -13.15 -20.33
C PHE A 241 26.78 -11.73 -20.58
N ASP A 242 28.03 -11.50 -20.20
CA ASP A 242 28.74 -10.23 -20.43
C ASP A 242 28.93 -9.96 -21.93
N GLN A 243 29.29 -10.98 -22.70
CA GLN A 243 29.42 -10.91 -24.16
C GLN A 243 28.09 -10.51 -24.80
N ASN A 244 26.98 -11.13 -24.38
CA ASN A 244 25.65 -10.82 -24.88
C ASN A 244 25.23 -9.38 -24.52
N CYS A 245 25.52 -8.92 -23.31
CA CYS A 245 25.32 -7.52 -22.93
C CYS A 245 26.13 -6.58 -23.83
N THR A 246 27.40 -6.92 -24.10
CA THR A 246 28.30 -6.13 -24.96
C THR A 246 27.78 -6.02 -26.39
N VAL A 247 27.34 -7.14 -27.00
CA VAL A 247 26.74 -7.17 -28.35
C VAL A 247 25.54 -6.23 -28.46
N HIS A 248 24.77 -6.09 -27.39
CA HIS A 248 23.60 -5.21 -27.35
C HIS A 248 23.89 -3.79 -26.81
N ASN A 249 25.17 -3.45 -26.57
CA ASN A 249 25.62 -2.19 -25.99
C ASN A 249 24.94 -1.88 -24.65
N ILE A 250 24.87 -2.90 -23.78
CA ILE A 250 24.27 -2.84 -22.45
C ILE A 250 25.39 -2.89 -21.42
N GLU A 251 25.34 -1.94 -20.49
CA GLU A 251 26.21 -1.95 -19.32
C GLU A 251 25.73 -3.02 -18.33
N HIS A 252 26.54 -4.06 -18.12
CA HIS A 252 26.27 -5.05 -17.07
C HIS A 252 26.89 -4.60 -15.74
N ARG A 253 26.06 -4.51 -14.70
CA ARG A 253 26.45 -4.16 -13.34
C ARG A 253 26.16 -5.31 -12.39
N LEU A 254 27.04 -5.51 -11.42
CA LEU A 254 26.85 -6.46 -10.34
C LEU A 254 26.45 -5.75 -9.06
N ILE A 255 25.58 -6.36 -8.27
CA ILE A 255 25.23 -5.86 -6.94
C ILE A 255 26.47 -5.86 -6.06
N LYS A 256 26.75 -4.71 -5.44
CA LYS A 256 27.80 -4.61 -4.42
C LYS A 256 27.38 -5.40 -3.18
N PRO A 257 28.28 -6.23 -2.59
CA PRO A 257 28.02 -6.88 -1.32
C PRO A 257 27.59 -5.87 -0.25
N MET A 258 26.67 -6.27 0.64
CA MET A 258 26.20 -5.47 1.79
C MET A 258 25.46 -4.15 1.48
N HIS A 259 24.86 -4.00 0.29
CA HIS A 259 23.98 -2.87 -0.04
C HIS A 259 22.52 -3.28 -0.33
N PRO A 260 21.71 -3.55 0.72
CA PRO A 260 20.31 -4.00 0.59
C PRO A 260 19.37 -2.98 -0.06
N GLN A 261 19.75 -1.70 -0.12
CA GLN A 261 18.87 -0.61 -0.57
C GLN A 261 18.51 -0.68 -2.06
N THR A 262 19.37 -1.24 -2.91
CA THR A 262 19.10 -1.45 -4.34
C THR A 262 18.21 -2.65 -4.64
N ASN A 263 17.98 -3.52 -3.64
CA ASN A 263 17.33 -4.82 -3.83
C ASN A 263 15.83 -4.81 -3.53
N GLY A 264 15.34 -3.84 -2.73
CA GLY A 264 13.96 -3.83 -2.24
C GLY A 264 12.86 -3.79 -3.30
N MET A 265 13.15 -3.49 -4.57
CA MET A 265 12.17 -3.59 -5.66
C MET A 265 11.97 -5.03 -6.12
N VAL A 266 13.07 -5.70 -6.49
CA VAL A 266 13.09 -7.11 -6.90
C VAL A 266 12.62 -7.98 -5.76
N GLU A 267 13.11 -7.74 -4.54
CA GLU A 267 12.68 -8.47 -3.34
C GLU A 267 11.17 -8.39 -3.11
N ARG A 268 10.56 -7.22 -3.30
CA ARG A 268 9.10 -7.06 -3.17
C ARG A 268 8.36 -7.84 -4.25
N PHE A 269 8.83 -7.82 -5.49
CA PHE A 269 8.20 -8.57 -6.57
C PHE A 269 8.34 -10.08 -6.33
N ASN A 270 9.54 -10.55 -5.98
CA ASN A 270 9.80 -11.94 -5.62
C ASN A 270 8.98 -12.40 -4.41
N GLY A 271 8.77 -11.52 -3.42
CA GLY A 271 7.87 -11.80 -2.30
C GLY A 271 6.43 -12.05 -2.75
N ARG A 272 5.96 -11.37 -3.81
CA ARG A 272 4.64 -11.65 -4.41
C ARG A 272 4.63 -13.00 -5.13
N ILE A 273 5.66 -13.32 -5.90
CA ILE A 273 5.80 -14.65 -6.53
C ILE A 273 5.79 -15.75 -5.46
N ALA A 274 6.55 -15.60 -4.39
CA ALA A 274 6.57 -16.56 -3.28
C ALA A 274 5.18 -16.71 -2.61
N ALA A 275 4.42 -15.62 -2.49
CA ALA A 275 3.05 -15.69 -1.98
C ALA A 275 2.10 -16.47 -2.90
N ILE A 276 2.21 -16.29 -4.23
CA ILE A 276 1.46 -17.10 -5.22
C ILE A 276 1.76 -18.58 -5.02
N LEU A 277 3.06 -18.91 -5.02
CA LEU A 277 3.52 -20.29 -4.92
C LEU A 277 3.11 -20.96 -3.61
N LYS A 278 2.97 -20.19 -2.52
CA LYS A 278 2.54 -20.70 -1.22
C LYS A 278 1.02 -20.88 -1.12
N ARG A 279 0.24 -20.03 -1.79
CA ARG A 279 -1.23 -19.97 -1.66
C ARG A 279 -1.97 -20.76 -2.74
N THR A 280 -1.29 -21.14 -3.82
CA THR A 280 -1.88 -21.82 -4.97
C THR A 280 -1.41 -23.26 -4.99
N THR A 281 -2.34 -24.20 -5.16
CA THR A 281 -2.02 -25.59 -5.49
C THR A 281 -1.98 -25.70 -7.01
N PHE A 282 -0.91 -26.26 -7.55
CA PHE A 282 -0.74 -26.46 -8.98
C PHE A 282 -0.94 -27.93 -9.33
N GLU A 283 -1.63 -28.18 -10.43
CA GLU A 283 -1.89 -29.55 -10.90
C GLU A 283 -0.69 -30.13 -11.68
N SER A 284 0.11 -29.26 -12.30
CA SER A 284 1.23 -29.64 -13.17
C SER A 284 2.26 -28.53 -13.32
N ALA A 285 3.41 -28.88 -13.90
CA ALA A 285 4.41 -27.95 -14.41
C ALA A 285 3.80 -26.87 -15.32
N GLN A 286 2.91 -27.29 -16.23
CA GLN A 286 2.29 -26.39 -17.20
C GLN A 286 1.33 -25.39 -16.52
N ASP A 287 0.53 -25.86 -15.56
CA ASP A 287 -0.38 -25.00 -14.80
C ASP A 287 0.36 -23.93 -14.00
N LEU A 288 1.50 -24.29 -13.38
CA LEU A 288 2.37 -23.32 -12.72
C LEU A 288 2.86 -22.26 -13.71
N GLU A 289 3.36 -22.67 -14.87
CA GLU A 289 3.88 -21.77 -15.90
C GLU A 289 2.81 -20.82 -16.44
N ASP A 290 1.64 -21.34 -16.79
CA ASP A 290 0.50 -20.56 -17.23
C ASP A 290 0.04 -19.57 -16.16
N THR A 291 0.07 -19.97 -14.90
CA THR A 291 -0.22 -19.08 -13.77
C THR A 291 0.79 -17.94 -13.65
N MET A 292 2.09 -18.22 -13.77
CA MET A 292 3.12 -17.18 -13.74
C MET A 292 3.00 -16.20 -14.91
N HIS A 293 2.70 -16.69 -16.12
CA HIS A 293 2.49 -15.82 -17.29
C HIS A 293 1.21 -14.98 -17.19
N ARG A 294 0.13 -15.56 -16.67
CA ARG A 294 -1.10 -14.80 -16.36
C ARG A 294 -0.82 -13.72 -15.32
N TYR A 295 -0.05 -14.04 -14.28
CA TYR A 295 0.32 -13.06 -13.28
C TYR A 295 1.17 -11.92 -13.85
N GLU A 296 2.18 -12.21 -14.68
CA GLU A 296 2.99 -11.18 -15.37
C GLU A 296 2.11 -10.21 -16.17
N LEU A 297 1.17 -10.76 -16.96
CA LEU A 297 0.26 -9.98 -17.78
C LEU A 297 -0.58 -9.03 -16.92
N VAL A 298 -1.13 -9.56 -15.84
CA VAL A 298 -2.04 -8.83 -14.95
C VAL A 298 -1.29 -7.80 -14.11
N TYR A 299 -0.12 -8.15 -13.60
CA TYR A 299 0.77 -7.24 -12.91
C TYR A 299 1.08 -6.01 -13.77
N ASN A 300 1.49 -6.24 -15.02
CA ASN A 300 1.91 -5.16 -15.91
C ASN A 300 0.73 -4.28 -16.37
N GLN A 301 -0.44 -4.87 -16.64
CA GLN A 301 -1.55 -4.15 -17.28
C GLN A 301 -2.67 -3.70 -16.34
N HIS A 302 -2.83 -4.35 -15.19
CA HIS A 302 -4.05 -4.21 -14.40
C HIS A 302 -3.82 -3.95 -12.91
N ILE A 303 -2.61 -4.16 -12.37
CA ILE A 303 -2.30 -3.91 -10.95
C ILE A 303 -1.59 -2.55 -10.80
N PRO A 304 -2.27 -1.52 -10.26
CA PRO A 304 -1.64 -0.23 -9.94
C PRO A 304 -0.54 -0.38 -8.90
N GLN A 305 0.57 0.32 -9.07
CA GLN A 305 1.66 0.33 -8.10
C GLN A 305 1.67 1.65 -7.33
N LYS A 306 1.62 1.57 -6.00
CA LYS A 306 1.76 2.75 -5.12
C LYS A 306 3.04 3.55 -5.41
N ALA A 307 4.14 2.85 -5.70
CA ALA A 307 5.42 3.47 -6.07
C ALA A 307 5.37 4.26 -7.38
N LEU A 308 4.35 4.03 -8.22
CA LEU A 308 4.12 4.71 -9.50
C LEU A 308 2.93 5.67 -9.42
N LYS A 309 2.62 6.21 -8.23
CA LYS A 309 1.45 7.08 -8.01
C LYS A 309 0.13 6.41 -8.45
N HIS A 310 0.00 5.12 -8.18
CA HIS A 310 -1.17 4.29 -8.53
C HIS A 310 -1.41 4.15 -10.04
N LEU A 311 -0.35 4.21 -10.84
CA LEU A 311 -0.36 3.78 -12.24
C LEU A 311 0.07 2.32 -12.33
N THR A 312 -0.45 1.61 -13.35
CA THR A 312 0.09 0.29 -13.72
C THR A 312 1.47 0.47 -14.38
N PRO A 313 2.33 -0.55 -14.40
CA PRO A 313 3.58 -0.50 -15.15
C PRO A 313 3.38 -0.11 -16.62
N MET A 314 2.30 -0.61 -17.24
CA MET A 314 1.96 -0.27 -18.63
C MET A 314 1.50 1.17 -18.81
N ASP A 315 0.74 1.73 -17.87
CA ASP A 315 0.37 3.15 -17.93
C ASP A 315 1.61 4.03 -17.76
N LYS A 316 2.53 3.64 -16.87
CA LYS A 316 3.77 4.39 -16.68
C LYS A 316 4.67 4.33 -17.92
N LEU A 317 4.71 3.18 -18.61
CA LEU A 317 5.39 3.06 -19.89
C LEU A 317 4.80 4.00 -20.96
N LYS A 318 3.47 4.10 -21.05
CA LYS A 318 2.81 5.02 -22.00
C LYS A 318 3.12 6.48 -21.68
N GLU A 319 3.11 6.85 -20.40
CA GLU A 319 3.49 8.19 -19.93
C GLU A 319 4.93 8.53 -20.35
N PHE A 320 5.88 7.63 -20.07
CA PHE A 320 7.28 7.82 -20.51
C PHE A 320 7.42 7.86 -22.02
N HIS A 321 6.67 7.06 -22.78
CA HIS A 321 6.72 7.09 -24.24
C HIS A 321 6.21 8.42 -24.80
N GLN A 322 5.20 9.05 -24.18
CA GLN A 322 4.72 10.37 -24.56
C GLN A 322 5.77 11.45 -24.29
N LEU A 323 6.44 11.38 -23.14
CA LEU A 323 7.43 12.39 -22.72
C LEU A 323 8.80 12.22 -23.39
N LYS A 324 9.24 10.98 -23.60
CA LYS A 324 10.59 10.60 -24.06
C LYS A 324 10.54 9.43 -25.05
N PRO A 325 9.95 9.61 -26.26
CA PRO A 325 9.78 8.52 -27.23
C PRO A 325 11.11 7.92 -27.72
N ASN A 326 12.20 8.70 -27.71
CA ASN A 326 13.54 8.26 -28.11
C ASN A 326 14.11 7.11 -27.26
N LEU A 327 13.59 6.92 -26.05
CA LEU A 327 13.94 5.81 -25.16
C LEU A 327 13.27 4.49 -25.56
N PHE A 328 12.30 4.52 -26.48
CA PHE A 328 11.51 3.37 -26.87
C PHE A 328 11.93 2.80 -28.23
N LYS A 329 11.78 1.49 -28.37
CA LYS A 329 11.94 0.77 -29.66
C LYS A 329 10.59 0.53 -30.33
N LYS A 330 9.53 0.43 -29.53
CA LYS A 330 8.15 0.20 -29.97
C LYS A 330 7.16 0.88 -29.04
N ARG A 331 5.98 1.22 -29.56
CA ARG A 331 4.91 1.84 -28.79
C ARG A 331 4.39 0.88 -27.70
N PRO A 332 4.31 1.29 -26.43
CA PRO A 332 3.69 0.49 -25.39
C PRO A 332 2.19 0.36 -25.64
N THR A 333 1.72 -0.86 -25.91
CA THR A 333 0.30 -1.17 -26.11
C THR A 333 -0.14 -2.25 -25.12
N ASN A 334 -1.36 -2.13 -24.61
CA ASN A 334 -1.97 -3.21 -23.83
C ASN A 334 -2.06 -4.46 -24.71
N ARG A 335 -1.62 -5.62 -24.22
CA ARG A 335 -1.86 -6.89 -24.94
C ARG A 335 -3.34 -7.21 -24.83
N ARG A 336 -3.96 -7.65 -25.92
CA ARG A 336 -5.32 -8.21 -25.88
C ARG A 336 -5.26 -9.49 -25.04
N GLY A 337 -5.96 -9.51 -23.89
CA GLY A 337 -6.06 -10.71 -23.06
C GLY A 337 -7.13 -11.69 -23.59
N PRO A 338 -7.10 -12.96 -23.16
CA PRO A 338 -8.27 -13.83 -23.23
C PRO A 338 -9.46 -13.15 -22.53
N ASN A 339 -10.70 -13.46 -22.94
CA ASN A 339 -11.93 -12.84 -22.45
C ASN A 339 -11.89 -12.49 -20.94
N THR A 340 -12.05 -11.20 -20.64
CA THR A 340 -11.86 -10.58 -19.31
C THR A 340 -12.78 -11.12 -18.20
N ARG A 341 -13.87 -11.82 -18.55
CA ARG A 341 -14.82 -12.41 -17.59
C ARG A 341 -14.20 -13.54 -16.75
N ASN A 342 -13.45 -14.47 -17.34
CA ASN A 342 -12.86 -15.59 -16.59
C ASN A 342 -11.57 -15.20 -15.86
N LEU A 343 -10.81 -14.24 -16.42
CA LEU A 343 -9.57 -13.74 -15.82
C LEU A 343 -9.80 -12.94 -14.55
N LEU A 344 -10.82 -12.07 -14.52
CA LEU A 344 -11.14 -11.27 -13.33
C LEU A 344 -11.80 -12.11 -12.23
N GLN A 345 -12.48 -13.21 -12.56
CA GLN A 345 -13.14 -14.05 -11.56
C GLN A 345 -12.14 -14.91 -10.78
N GLY A 346 -11.11 -15.45 -11.44
CA GLY A 346 -9.95 -16.06 -10.78
C GLY A 346 -9.14 -15.03 -9.98
N LEU A 347 -8.83 -13.88 -10.59
CA LEU A 347 -8.02 -12.85 -9.93
C LEU A 347 -8.72 -12.05 -8.85
N LEU A 348 -10.05 -11.89 -8.84
CA LEU A 348 -10.74 -11.26 -7.70
C LEU A 348 -10.76 -12.21 -6.49
N THR A 349 -10.85 -13.52 -6.74
CA THR A 349 -10.69 -14.54 -5.70
C THR A 349 -9.25 -14.56 -5.18
N GLU A 350 -8.25 -14.40 -6.06
CA GLU A 350 -6.85 -14.33 -5.67
C GLU A 350 -6.46 -12.99 -5.02
N ILE A 351 -6.84 -11.83 -5.57
CA ILE A 351 -6.52 -10.50 -5.02
C ILE A 351 -7.13 -10.31 -3.61
N CYS A 352 -8.34 -10.84 -3.36
CA CYS A 352 -8.94 -10.86 -2.01
C CYS A 352 -8.16 -11.75 -1.02
N ASN A 353 -7.48 -12.79 -1.51
CA ASN A 353 -6.59 -13.63 -0.72
C ASN A 353 -5.15 -13.08 -0.63
N TRP A 354 -4.88 -11.91 -1.22
CA TRP A 354 -3.54 -11.28 -1.25
C TRP A 354 -3.36 -10.07 -0.33
N SER A 355 -4.46 -9.62 0.24
CA SER A 355 -4.57 -9.13 1.62
C SER A 355 -3.92 -10.10 2.62
#